data_AF-A0A967THI9-F1
#
_entry.id   AF-A0A967THI9-F1
#
_cell.length_a   1.000
_cell.length_b   1.000
_cell.length_c   1.000
_cell.angle_alpha   90.00
_cell.angle_beta   90.00
_cell.angle_gamma   90.00
#
_symmetry.space_group_name_H-M   'P 1'
#
loop_
_entity.id
_entity.type
_entity.pdbx_description
1 polymer ?
#
loop_
_entity_poly.entity_id
_entity_poly.type
_entity_poly.pdbx_seq_one_letter_code
_entity_poly.pdbx_strand_id
1 'polypeptide(L)'
;MSDQELMDKLVSLCKRRGFIFQSSEIYGGTGSVWDYGPLGVELKRNIRDRWWAAMVHSRDDIEGLDAAILMHPKVWEASGHVEGFTDPLVECTNCHRRFRADLPEIQDGQCPVCGSKDTFTEPRQFNLMFKTFMGPVEDDASVVYLRPETAQGIYVNFLNVQETARQKVPFGIAQIGKAFRNEITPGNFIFRTREFEQAEMQFFVKPGTDEEWFERWKEARMEWQVGLGIRRDRLRFHEHGPDELAHYAKKAFDIEYEFPFGWKEFEGIHNRTDFDLSRHQEYSGKRCEYIEPGGGERYIPYV
;
A
#
# COMPACT_ATOMS: atom_id res chain seq x y z
N MET A 1 24.52 5.06 9.19
CA MET A 1 25.04 5.83 8.04
C MET A 1 24.63 5.09 6.78
N SER A 2 24.10 5.78 5.77
CA SER A 2 23.67 5.14 4.52
C SER A 2 24.87 4.60 3.74
N ASP A 3 24.84 3.33 3.37
CA ASP A 3 25.83 2.68 2.51
C ASP A 3 25.36 2.77 1.04
N GLN A 4 25.59 3.93 0.45
CA GLN A 4 25.25 4.21 -0.95
C GLN A 4 25.99 3.28 -1.91
N GLU A 5 27.24 2.93 -1.59
CA GLU A 5 28.04 2.02 -2.42
C GLU A 5 27.41 0.63 -2.51
N LEU A 6 26.86 0.13 -1.39
CA LEU A 6 26.14 -1.13 -1.37
C LEU A 6 24.85 -1.05 -2.19
N MET A 7 24.10 0.06 -2.12
CA MET A 7 22.93 0.25 -2.98
C MET A 7 23.29 0.19 -4.47
N ASP A 8 24.33 0.91 -4.88
CA ASP A 8 24.76 0.94 -6.27
C ASP A 8 25.19 -0.46 -6.75
N LYS A 9 25.87 -1.23 -5.88
CA LYS A 9 26.20 -2.64 -6.14
C LYS A 9 24.96 -3.51 -6.32
N LEU A 10 23.92 -3.33 -5.49
CA LEU A 10 22.65 -4.08 -5.60
C LEU A 10 21.92 -3.75 -6.89
N VAL A 11 21.78 -2.47 -7.24
CA VAL A 11 21.14 -2.02 -8.49
C VAL A 11 21.90 -2.57 -9.71
N SER A 12 23.23 -2.47 -9.71
CA SER A 12 24.09 -3.02 -10.75
C SER A 12 23.97 -4.54 -10.88
N LEU A 13 23.89 -5.26 -9.75
CA LEU A 13 23.68 -6.71 -9.75
C LEU A 13 22.32 -7.08 -10.35
N CYS A 14 21.25 -6.39 -9.93
CA CYS A 14 19.90 -6.65 -10.40
C CYS A 14 19.82 -6.54 -11.92
N LYS A 15 20.40 -5.48 -12.49
CA LYS A 15 20.45 -5.29 -13.94
C LYS A 15 21.30 -6.36 -14.64
N ARG A 16 22.54 -6.58 -14.20
CA ARG A 16 23.47 -7.52 -14.86
C ARG A 16 23.03 -8.97 -14.81
N ARG A 17 22.26 -9.36 -13.79
CA ARG A 17 21.80 -10.75 -13.59
C ARG A 17 20.35 -10.98 -14.02
N GLY A 18 19.66 -9.96 -14.53
CA GLY A 18 18.30 -10.12 -15.03
C GLY A 18 17.25 -10.26 -13.94
N PHE A 19 17.40 -9.52 -12.84
CA PHE A 19 16.35 -9.38 -11.83
C PHE A 19 15.41 -8.22 -12.16
N ILE A 20 15.95 -7.01 -12.33
CA ILE A 20 15.12 -5.79 -12.46
C ILE A 20 15.76 -4.88 -13.50
N PHE A 21 14.94 -4.34 -14.39
CA PHE A 21 15.31 -3.40 -15.44
C PHE A 21 14.49 -2.12 -15.32
N GLN A 22 15.07 -1.01 -15.78
CA GLN A 22 14.32 0.23 -15.94
C GLN A 22 13.24 -0.01 -17.01
N SER A 23 11.97 0.23 -16.68
CA SER A 23 10.90 0.04 -17.66
C SER A 23 11.07 1.01 -18.83
N SER A 24 10.83 0.52 -20.05
CA SER A 24 11.01 1.27 -21.30
C SER A 24 12.41 1.87 -21.49
N GLU A 25 13.46 1.18 -21.03
CA GLU A 25 14.86 1.69 -21.03
C GLU A 25 15.33 2.19 -22.40
N ILE A 26 14.98 1.50 -23.50
CA ILE A 26 15.39 1.89 -24.86
C ILE A 26 14.79 3.23 -25.32
N TYR A 27 13.73 3.69 -24.67
CA TYR A 27 13.08 4.98 -24.91
C TYR A 27 13.49 6.06 -23.89
N GLY A 28 14.56 5.82 -23.11
CA GLY A 28 15.01 6.72 -22.05
C GLY A 28 14.45 6.40 -20.67
N GLY A 29 13.61 5.36 -20.56
CA GLY A 29 13.03 4.90 -19.30
C GLY A 29 11.78 5.66 -18.86
N THR A 30 10.90 4.98 -18.14
CA THR A 30 9.75 5.59 -17.45
C THR A 30 10.04 5.72 -15.97
N GLY A 31 10.08 6.97 -15.47
CA GLY A 31 10.49 7.26 -14.11
C GLY A 31 9.76 6.41 -13.06
N SER A 32 10.52 5.57 -12.36
CA SER A 32 10.09 4.78 -11.20
C SER A 32 9.02 3.74 -11.50
N VAL A 33 9.09 3.22 -12.72
CA VAL A 33 8.42 2.01 -13.17
C VAL A 33 9.52 1.03 -13.58
N TRP A 34 9.39 -0.23 -13.17
CA TRP A 34 10.44 -1.24 -13.29
C TRP A 34 9.89 -2.56 -13.85
N ASP A 35 10.67 -3.19 -14.73
CA ASP A 35 10.35 -4.48 -15.31
C ASP A 35 11.14 -5.58 -14.58
N TYR A 36 10.49 -6.70 -14.25
CA TYR A 36 11.14 -7.84 -13.61
C TYR A 36 11.64 -8.82 -14.69
N GLY A 37 12.96 -9.01 -14.77
CA GLY A 37 13.62 -9.90 -15.72
C GLY A 37 13.50 -11.39 -15.36
N PRO A 38 14.19 -12.30 -16.09
CA PRO A 38 14.01 -13.75 -15.93
C PRO A 38 14.23 -14.28 -14.51
N LEU A 39 15.23 -13.80 -13.77
CA LEU A 39 15.43 -14.21 -12.36
C LEU A 39 14.51 -13.46 -11.40
N GLY A 40 14.18 -12.21 -11.74
CA GLY A 40 13.32 -11.36 -10.91
C GLY A 40 11.88 -11.85 -10.89
N VAL A 41 11.35 -12.28 -12.03
CA VAL A 41 9.99 -12.82 -12.12
C VAL A 41 9.84 -14.11 -11.32
N GLU A 42 10.85 -14.99 -11.35
CA GLU A 42 10.86 -16.22 -10.55
C GLU A 42 10.96 -15.93 -9.06
N LEU A 43 11.85 -15.03 -8.64
CA LEU A 43 11.95 -14.63 -7.23
C LEU A 43 10.64 -14.01 -6.73
N LYS A 44 10.08 -13.07 -7.50
CA LYS A 44 8.82 -12.40 -7.17
C LYS A 44 7.67 -13.40 -7.07
N ARG A 45 7.56 -14.33 -8.03
CA ARG A 45 6.57 -15.41 -8.01
C ARG A 45 6.74 -16.32 -6.80
N ASN A 46 7.96 -16.73 -6.47
CA ASN A 46 8.21 -17.60 -5.32
C ASN A 46 7.79 -16.94 -4.00
N ILE A 47 8.07 -15.65 -3.83
CA ILE A 47 7.64 -14.89 -2.65
C ILE A 47 6.10 -14.82 -2.60
N ARG A 48 5.48 -14.48 -3.73
CA ARG A 48 4.03 -14.37 -3.88
C ARG A 48 3.32 -15.69 -3.54
N ASP A 49 3.74 -16.77 -4.17
CA ASP A 49 3.13 -18.09 -4.04
C ASP A 49 3.34 -18.62 -2.60
N ARG A 50 4.48 -18.32 -1.96
CA ARG A 50 4.74 -18.66 -0.55
C ARG A 50 3.90 -17.84 0.42
N TRP A 51 3.68 -16.55 0.16
CA TRP A 51 2.77 -15.73 0.95
C TRP A 51 1.34 -16.26 0.83
N TRP A 52 0.88 -16.55 -0.38
CA TRP A 52 -0.46 -17.07 -0.64
C TRP A 52 -0.69 -18.43 0.02
N ALA A 53 0.31 -19.32 -0.05
CA ALA A 53 0.25 -20.61 0.63
C ALA A 53 0.14 -20.45 2.17
N ALA A 54 0.88 -19.49 2.76
CA ALA A 54 0.87 -19.26 4.20
C ALA A 54 -0.41 -18.58 4.69
N MET A 55 -0.94 -17.61 3.93
CA MET A 55 -2.10 -16.82 4.33
C MET A 55 -3.42 -17.50 3.97
N VAL A 56 -3.50 -18.17 2.82
CA VAL A 56 -4.76 -18.73 2.30
C VAL A 56 -4.76 -20.26 2.42
N HIS A 57 -3.82 -20.96 1.78
CA HIS A 57 -3.92 -22.43 1.71
C HIS A 57 -3.68 -23.15 3.04
N SER A 58 -2.90 -22.56 3.94
CA SER A 58 -2.52 -23.17 5.23
C SER A 58 -3.47 -22.78 6.37
N ARG A 59 -4.60 -22.14 6.04
CA ARG A 59 -5.54 -21.57 7.00
C ARG A 59 -6.97 -21.83 6.55
N ASP A 60 -7.85 -22.06 7.51
CA ASP A 60 -9.29 -22.25 7.25
C ASP A 60 -10.11 -20.97 7.46
N ASP A 61 -9.45 -19.91 7.93
CA ASP A 61 -10.06 -18.63 8.33
C ASP A 61 -9.69 -17.47 7.40
N ILE A 62 -9.16 -17.72 6.21
CA ILE A 62 -8.83 -16.68 5.21
C ILE A 62 -9.23 -17.12 3.81
N GLU A 63 -10.04 -16.29 3.17
CA GLU A 63 -10.48 -16.49 1.78
C GLU A 63 -9.67 -15.66 0.80
N GLY A 64 -9.53 -16.15 -0.43
CA GLY A 64 -8.85 -15.42 -1.51
C GLY A 64 -9.79 -14.54 -2.32
N LEU A 65 -9.32 -13.36 -2.73
CA LEU A 65 -10.00 -12.46 -3.67
C LEU A 65 -9.04 -11.90 -4.72
N ASP A 66 -9.56 -11.65 -5.92
CA ASP A 66 -8.90 -10.85 -6.96
C ASP A 66 -9.88 -9.80 -7.50
N ALA A 67 -9.88 -8.62 -6.89
CA ALA A 67 -10.69 -7.49 -7.32
C ALA A 67 -10.04 -6.76 -8.51
N ALA A 68 -10.88 -6.17 -9.35
CA ALA A 68 -10.42 -5.31 -10.45
C ALA A 68 -9.60 -4.10 -9.96
N ILE A 69 -8.71 -3.59 -10.81
CA ILE A 69 -7.96 -2.35 -10.57
C ILE A 69 -8.89 -1.13 -10.67
N LEU A 70 -9.76 -1.12 -11.68
CA LEU A 70 -10.71 -0.04 -11.92
C LEU A 70 -11.94 -0.28 -11.04
N MET A 71 -12.24 0.68 -10.18
CA MET A 71 -13.39 0.66 -9.28
C MET A 71 -14.23 1.91 -9.48
N HIS A 72 -15.49 1.85 -9.07
CA HIS A 72 -16.39 2.99 -9.10
C HIS A 72 -15.79 4.17 -8.28
N PRO A 73 -15.77 5.42 -8.78
CA PRO A 73 -15.10 6.55 -8.13
C PRO A 73 -15.50 6.79 -6.67
N LYS A 74 -16.80 6.64 -6.36
CA LYS A 74 -17.34 6.71 -4.99
C LYS A 74 -16.63 5.80 -3.98
N VAL A 75 -15.98 4.71 -4.39
CA VAL A 75 -15.17 3.87 -3.49
C VAL A 75 -14.01 4.67 -2.90
N TRP A 76 -13.38 5.50 -3.72
CA TRP A 76 -12.24 6.36 -3.34
C TRP A 76 -12.69 7.61 -2.59
N GLU A 77 -13.92 8.08 -2.81
CA GLU A 77 -14.53 9.13 -2.00
C GLU A 77 -14.89 8.60 -0.60
N ALA A 78 -15.54 7.44 -0.52
CA ALA A 78 -15.94 6.82 0.74
C ALA A 78 -14.74 6.55 1.66
N SER A 79 -13.66 6.00 1.08
CA SER A 79 -12.41 5.72 1.79
C SER A 79 -11.56 6.96 2.08
N GLY A 80 -11.97 8.15 1.61
CA GLY A 80 -11.25 9.41 1.85
C GLY A 80 -10.03 9.63 0.94
N HIS A 81 -9.73 8.73 0.00
CA HIS A 81 -8.57 8.86 -0.88
C HIS A 81 -8.66 10.06 -1.83
N VAL A 82 -9.85 10.44 -2.27
CA VAL A 82 -10.02 11.61 -3.15
C VAL A 82 -9.65 12.91 -2.42
N GLU A 83 -10.00 13.01 -1.15
CA GLU A 83 -9.80 14.24 -0.35
C GLU A 83 -8.45 14.26 0.37
N GLY A 84 -8.01 13.12 0.92
CA GLY A 84 -6.87 13.04 1.84
C GLY A 84 -5.61 12.38 1.29
N PHE A 85 -5.63 11.77 0.11
CA PHE A 85 -4.46 11.09 -0.47
C PHE A 85 -3.56 12.06 -1.24
N THR A 86 -3.08 13.11 -0.55
CA THR A 86 -2.34 14.22 -1.15
C THR A 86 -0.98 14.43 -0.50
N ASP A 87 0.02 14.77 -1.30
CA ASP A 87 1.31 15.27 -0.82
C ASP A 87 1.45 16.78 -1.12
N PRO A 88 2.17 17.54 -0.27
CA PRO A 88 2.48 18.93 -0.55
C PRO A 88 3.52 19.03 -1.66
N LEU A 89 3.14 19.61 -2.79
CA LEU A 89 3.95 19.73 -4.01
C LEU A 89 4.46 21.16 -4.18
N VAL A 90 5.76 21.31 -4.42
CA VAL A 90 6.38 22.56 -4.89
C VAL A 90 7.07 22.34 -6.23
N GLU A 91 7.19 23.40 -7.03
CA GLU A 91 7.95 23.41 -8.28
C GLU A 91 9.12 24.40 -8.18
N CYS A 92 10.31 23.99 -8.58
CA CYS A 92 11.44 24.92 -8.74
C CYS A 92 11.23 25.75 -10.01
N THR A 93 11.05 27.07 -9.89
CA THR A 93 10.80 28.00 -10.99
C THR A 93 11.98 28.13 -11.97
N ASN A 94 13.17 27.65 -11.59
CA ASN A 94 14.34 27.66 -12.48
C ASN A 94 14.45 26.40 -13.36
N CYS A 95 14.17 25.22 -12.83
CA CYS A 95 14.32 23.96 -13.58
C CYS A 95 13.01 23.21 -13.85
N HIS A 96 11.88 23.76 -13.37
CA HIS A 96 10.53 23.21 -13.47
C HIS A 96 10.36 21.79 -12.93
N ARG A 97 11.33 21.31 -12.14
CA ARG A 97 11.20 20.04 -11.42
C ARG A 97 10.35 20.22 -10.18
N ARG A 98 9.60 19.16 -9.90
CA ARG A 98 8.63 19.10 -8.82
C ARG A 98 9.15 18.24 -7.69
N PHE A 99 8.88 18.67 -6.47
CA PHE A 99 9.36 18.04 -5.26
C PHE A 99 8.28 18.07 -4.20
N ARG A 100 8.39 17.15 -3.25
CA ARG A 100 7.65 17.18 -2.00
C ARG A 100 8.16 18.29 -1.10
N ALA A 101 7.27 19.16 -0.63
CA ALA A 101 7.60 20.33 0.18
C ALA A 101 8.10 19.98 1.58
N ASP A 102 7.74 18.81 2.08
CA ASP A 102 8.08 18.31 3.41
C ASP A 102 9.44 17.59 3.46
N LEU A 103 10.13 17.45 2.33
CA LEU A 103 11.48 16.89 2.30
C LEU A 103 12.48 17.88 2.93
N PRO A 104 13.39 17.42 3.80
CA PRO A 104 14.40 18.28 4.43
C PRO A 104 15.21 19.10 3.42
N GLU A 105 15.63 18.49 2.32
CA GLU A 105 16.38 19.17 1.26
C GLU A 105 15.62 20.31 0.58
N ILE A 106 14.27 20.29 0.62
CA ILE A 106 13.42 21.34 0.07
C ILE A 106 13.13 22.42 1.11
N GLN A 107 13.01 22.05 2.38
CA GLN A 107 12.85 22.98 3.50
C GLN A 107 14.08 23.88 3.68
N ASP A 108 15.27 23.39 3.31
CA ASP A 108 16.51 24.18 3.27
C ASP A 108 16.53 25.23 2.13
N GLY A 109 15.46 25.32 1.33
CA GLY A 109 15.27 26.32 0.27
C GLY A 109 16.11 26.08 -0.99
N GLN A 110 16.96 25.05 -1.02
CA GLN A 110 17.86 24.78 -2.14
C GLN A 110 17.34 23.65 -3.04
N CYS A 111 17.19 23.94 -4.34
CA CYS A 111 16.83 22.91 -5.31
C CYS A 111 17.93 21.83 -5.41
N PRO A 112 17.62 20.55 -5.14
CA PRO A 112 18.62 19.48 -5.14
C PRO A 112 19.15 19.15 -6.55
N VAL A 113 18.51 19.67 -7.59
CA VAL A 113 18.86 19.39 -8.99
C VAL A 113 19.70 20.50 -9.60
N CYS A 114 19.24 21.74 -9.55
CA CYS A 114 19.94 22.87 -10.18
C CYS A 114 20.71 23.74 -9.18
N GLY A 115 20.58 23.49 -7.88
CA GLY A 115 21.26 24.23 -6.82
C GLY A 115 20.70 25.63 -6.55
N SER A 116 19.67 26.07 -7.28
CA SER A 116 19.04 27.38 -7.07
C SER A 116 18.35 27.45 -5.71
N LYS A 117 18.59 28.53 -4.98
CA LYS A 117 17.98 28.79 -3.67
C LYS A 117 16.73 29.65 -3.80
N ASP A 118 15.73 29.37 -2.95
CA ASP A 118 14.49 30.13 -2.79
C ASP A 118 13.73 30.33 -4.11
N THR A 119 13.76 29.30 -4.97
CA THR A 119 13.09 29.29 -6.28
C THR A 119 11.83 28.43 -6.29
N PHE A 120 11.32 28.00 -5.15
CA PHE A 120 10.14 27.14 -5.09
C PHE A 120 8.84 27.94 -5.15
N THR A 121 7.84 27.42 -5.86
CA THR A 121 6.47 27.95 -5.80
C THR A 121 5.85 27.69 -4.44
N GLU A 122 4.75 28.38 -4.15
CA GLU A 122 3.90 28.05 -3.00
C GLU A 122 3.46 26.56 -3.04
N PRO A 123 3.49 25.85 -1.88
CA PRO A 123 3.04 24.47 -1.80
C PRO A 123 1.57 24.32 -2.19
N ARG A 124 1.27 23.32 -3.00
CA ARG A 124 -0.11 22.91 -3.33
C ARG A 124 -0.32 21.44 -3.02
N GLN A 125 -1.52 21.07 -2.59
CA GLN A 125 -1.85 19.67 -2.36
C GLN A 125 -2.02 18.93 -3.70
N PHE A 126 -1.28 17.85 -3.89
CA PHE A 126 -1.30 17.04 -5.10
C PHE A 126 -1.80 15.63 -4.78
N ASN A 127 -2.94 15.25 -5.36
CA ASN A 127 -3.50 13.91 -5.16
C ASN A 127 -2.62 12.86 -5.85
N LEU A 128 -2.26 11.83 -5.10
CA LEU A 128 -1.34 10.78 -5.54
C LEU A 128 -2.04 9.65 -6.32
N MET A 129 -3.36 9.68 -6.52
CA MET A 129 -4.03 8.67 -7.36
C MET A 129 -3.83 8.98 -8.84
N PHE A 130 -3.60 7.92 -9.63
CA PHE A 130 -3.66 8.04 -11.08
C PHE A 130 -5.12 8.15 -11.54
N LYS A 131 -5.45 9.30 -12.13
CA LYS A 131 -6.75 9.57 -12.74
C LYS A 131 -6.74 9.18 -14.22
N THR A 132 -7.80 8.53 -14.69
CA THR A 132 -8.05 8.25 -16.11
C THR A 132 -9.54 8.39 -16.42
N PHE A 133 -9.95 8.13 -17.67
CA PHE A 133 -11.32 8.24 -18.13
C PHE A 133 -11.79 6.90 -18.71
N MET A 134 -12.97 6.44 -18.31
CA MET A 134 -13.59 5.20 -18.76
C MET A 134 -14.77 5.52 -19.68
N GLY A 135 -14.51 5.55 -20.99
CA GLY A 135 -15.53 5.84 -21.99
C GLY A 135 -14.91 6.27 -23.31
N PRO A 136 -15.70 6.36 -24.39
CA PRO A 136 -15.23 6.80 -25.69
C PRO A 136 -14.94 8.31 -25.75
N VAL A 137 -15.40 9.08 -24.76
CA VAL A 137 -15.22 10.53 -24.66
C VAL A 137 -14.62 10.83 -23.29
N GLU A 138 -13.60 11.69 -23.25
CA GLU A 138 -13.06 12.24 -22.02
C GLU A 138 -14.05 13.27 -21.45
N ASP A 139 -15.07 12.79 -20.74
CA ASP A 139 -15.98 13.62 -19.95
C ASP A 139 -15.78 13.39 -18.45
N ASP A 140 -16.14 14.40 -17.64
CA ASP A 140 -15.98 14.33 -16.18
C ASP A 140 -16.84 13.22 -15.54
N ALA A 141 -17.91 12.79 -16.23
CA ALA A 141 -18.77 11.69 -15.78
C ALA A 141 -18.10 10.32 -15.88
N SER A 142 -17.02 10.22 -16.66
CA SER A 142 -16.28 8.99 -16.95
C SER A 142 -14.99 8.87 -16.13
N VAL A 143 -14.72 9.78 -15.21
CA VAL A 143 -13.50 9.73 -14.39
C VAL A 143 -13.43 8.43 -13.59
N VAL A 144 -12.29 7.74 -13.66
CA VAL A 144 -11.97 6.58 -12.82
C VAL A 144 -10.52 6.66 -12.36
N TYR A 145 -10.16 5.86 -11.37
CA TYR A 145 -8.81 5.86 -10.79
C TYR A 145 -8.18 4.47 -10.89
N LEU A 146 -6.86 4.44 -11.06
CA LEU A 146 -6.08 3.24 -10.75
C LEU A 146 -5.93 3.16 -9.22
N ARG A 147 -6.30 2.03 -8.64
CA ARG A 147 -6.29 1.86 -7.18
C ARG A 147 -4.92 2.16 -6.53
N PRO A 148 -4.86 2.97 -5.45
CA PRO A 148 -3.63 3.22 -4.70
C PRO A 148 -3.27 2.15 -3.67
N GLU A 149 -4.23 1.25 -3.39
CA GLU A 149 -4.10 0.10 -2.49
C GLU A 149 -5.02 -1.05 -2.94
N THR A 150 -4.83 -2.26 -2.38
CA THR A 150 -5.68 -3.42 -2.71
C THR A 150 -6.87 -3.62 -1.77
N ALA A 151 -6.82 -3.07 -0.56
CA ALA A 151 -7.79 -3.25 0.53
C ALA A 151 -9.23 -2.87 0.16
N GLN A 152 -9.44 -1.79 -0.60
CA GLN A 152 -10.80 -1.35 -0.97
C GLN A 152 -11.59 -2.40 -1.75
N GLY A 153 -10.90 -3.22 -2.57
CA GLY A 153 -11.53 -4.34 -3.28
C GLY A 153 -12.09 -5.41 -2.34
N ILE A 154 -11.43 -5.61 -1.20
CA ILE A 154 -11.84 -6.54 -0.15
C ILE A 154 -13.06 -5.99 0.59
N TYR A 155 -13.04 -4.73 1.03
CA TYR A 155 -14.14 -4.13 1.79
C TYR A 155 -15.46 -4.14 1.03
N VAL A 156 -15.45 -3.75 -0.25
CA VAL A 156 -16.69 -3.74 -1.07
C VAL A 156 -17.23 -5.14 -1.36
N ASN A 157 -16.42 -6.19 -1.17
CA ASN A 157 -16.80 -7.58 -1.36
C ASN A 157 -16.94 -8.36 -0.04
N PHE A 158 -16.88 -7.69 1.12
CA PHE A 158 -16.93 -8.34 2.42
C PHE A 158 -18.10 -9.33 2.53
N LEU A 159 -19.34 -8.87 2.26
CA LEU A 159 -20.53 -9.74 2.32
C LEU A 159 -20.55 -10.79 1.22
N ASN A 160 -20.14 -10.45 0.00
CA ASN A 160 -20.08 -11.41 -1.11
C ASN A 160 -19.19 -12.61 -0.75
N VAL A 161 -18.02 -12.36 -0.17
CA VAL A 161 -17.09 -13.42 0.23
C VAL A 161 -17.60 -14.14 1.48
N GLN A 162 -18.01 -13.41 2.52
CA GLN A 162 -18.51 -13.98 3.77
C GLN A 162 -19.68 -14.95 3.54
N GLU A 163 -20.66 -14.55 2.73
CA GLU A 163 -21.86 -15.34 2.46
C GLU A 163 -21.56 -16.58 1.60
N THR A 164 -20.78 -16.41 0.53
CA THR A 164 -20.49 -17.51 -0.41
C THR A 164 -19.56 -18.56 0.18
N ALA A 165 -18.54 -18.14 0.94
CA ALA A 165 -17.65 -19.03 1.66
C ALA A 165 -18.26 -19.56 2.97
N ARG A 166 -19.40 -19.01 3.41
CA ARG A 166 -20.07 -19.34 4.68
C ARG A 166 -19.16 -19.12 5.89
N GLN A 167 -18.25 -18.17 5.80
CA GLN A 167 -17.32 -17.83 6.85
C GLN A 167 -18.05 -17.18 8.04
N LYS A 168 -17.50 -17.37 9.23
CA LYS A 168 -17.97 -16.71 10.46
C LYS A 168 -16.86 -15.80 10.97
N VAL A 169 -17.24 -14.66 11.52
CA VAL A 169 -16.28 -13.80 12.22
C VAL A 169 -15.74 -14.55 13.46
N PRO A 170 -14.40 -14.60 13.67
CA PRO A 170 -13.37 -13.93 12.89
C PRO A 170 -12.91 -14.71 11.64
N PHE A 171 -12.71 -13.99 10.54
CA PHE A 171 -12.13 -14.51 9.30
C PHE A 171 -11.48 -13.38 8.50
N GLY A 172 -10.60 -13.71 7.57
CA GLY A 172 -9.93 -12.75 6.71
C GLY A 172 -10.24 -12.92 5.23
N ILE A 173 -9.91 -11.90 4.47
CA ILE A 173 -9.88 -11.94 3.02
C ILE A 173 -8.52 -11.41 2.58
N ALA A 174 -7.82 -12.19 1.75
CA ALA A 174 -6.50 -11.88 1.24
C ALA A 174 -6.54 -11.60 -0.26
N GLN A 175 -5.73 -10.64 -0.70
CA GLN A 175 -5.56 -10.29 -2.11
C GLN A 175 -4.10 -9.99 -2.40
N ILE A 176 -3.64 -10.43 -3.56
CA ILE A 176 -2.38 -9.96 -4.13
C ILE A 176 -2.68 -9.27 -5.45
N GLY A 177 -2.21 -8.05 -5.63
CA GLY A 177 -2.43 -7.36 -6.88
C GLY A 177 -1.68 -6.05 -7.02
N LYS A 178 -1.80 -5.47 -8.21
CA LYS A 178 -1.18 -4.18 -8.54
C LYS A 178 -1.83 -3.03 -7.81
N ALA A 179 -1.03 -2.05 -7.41
CA ALA A 179 -1.44 -0.75 -6.89
C ALA A 179 -0.55 0.34 -7.50
N PHE A 180 -1.09 1.56 -7.54
CA PHE A 180 -0.48 2.68 -8.26
C PHE A 180 -0.47 3.95 -7.42
N ARG A 181 0.70 4.58 -7.28
CA ARG A 181 0.85 5.84 -6.57
C ARG A 181 1.62 6.82 -7.44
N ASN A 182 1.06 7.99 -7.69
CA ASN A 182 1.64 9.04 -8.53
C ASN A 182 2.71 9.83 -7.76
N GLU A 183 3.74 9.10 -7.32
CA GLU A 183 4.81 9.58 -6.47
C GLU A 183 5.51 10.82 -7.07
N ILE A 184 5.64 11.88 -6.26
CA ILE A 184 6.24 13.16 -6.65
C ILE A 184 7.77 13.05 -6.70
N THR A 185 8.37 12.50 -5.64
CA THR A 185 9.83 12.34 -5.53
C THR A 185 10.17 10.86 -5.39
N PRO A 186 10.32 10.15 -6.52
CA PRO A 186 10.79 8.78 -6.46
C PRO A 186 12.26 8.68 -6.05
N GLY A 187 12.65 7.56 -5.47
CA GLY A 187 14.00 7.33 -4.98
C GLY A 187 14.23 5.90 -4.48
N ASN A 188 15.49 5.60 -4.18
CA ASN A 188 15.93 4.32 -3.59
C ASN A 188 15.48 3.07 -4.38
N PHE A 189 15.61 3.13 -5.71
CA PHE A 189 15.34 2.01 -6.63
C PHE A 189 13.88 1.53 -6.59
N ILE A 190 13.62 0.29 -6.19
CA ILE A 190 12.26 -0.26 -6.09
C ILE A 190 11.52 0.13 -4.79
N PHE A 191 12.12 0.95 -3.94
CA PHE A 191 11.50 1.36 -2.68
C PHE A 191 10.37 2.40 -2.89
N ARG A 192 10.57 3.39 -3.77
CA ARG A 192 9.51 4.33 -4.18
C ARG A 192 9.22 4.20 -5.67
N THR A 193 8.11 3.53 -5.97
CA THR A 193 7.69 3.21 -7.34
C THR A 193 6.27 3.67 -7.58
N ARG A 194 5.93 3.89 -8.86
CA ARG A 194 4.58 4.33 -9.25
C ARG A 194 3.61 3.20 -9.51
N GLU A 195 4.16 2.02 -9.78
CA GLU A 195 3.44 0.77 -9.99
C GLU A 195 4.16 -0.33 -9.22
N PHE A 196 3.43 -0.97 -8.31
CA PHE A 196 3.95 -2.06 -7.49
C PHE A 196 2.85 -3.09 -7.22
N GLU A 197 3.21 -4.20 -6.59
CA GLU A 197 2.25 -5.18 -6.09
C GLU A 197 2.24 -5.15 -4.58
N GLN A 198 1.05 -5.31 -4.01
CA GLN A 198 0.85 -5.51 -2.60
C GLN A 198 0.22 -6.88 -2.38
N ALA A 199 0.54 -7.46 -1.23
CA ALA A 199 -0.14 -8.62 -0.68
C ALA A 199 -0.78 -8.17 0.63
N GLU A 200 -2.09 -7.92 0.60
CA GLU A 200 -2.84 -7.39 1.75
C GLU A 200 -3.86 -8.42 2.21
N MET A 201 -4.12 -8.41 3.52
CA MET A 201 -5.12 -9.25 4.16
C MET A 201 -5.89 -8.39 5.15
N GLN A 202 -7.21 -8.41 5.05
CA GLN A 202 -8.12 -7.73 5.98
C GLN A 202 -8.75 -8.79 6.87
N PHE A 203 -8.52 -8.74 8.18
CA PHE A 203 -9.00 -9.74 9.13
C PHE A 203 -10.17 -9.19 9.93
N PHE A 204 -11.38 -9.65 9.63
CA PHE A 204 -12.59 -9.15 10.24
C PHE A 204 -12.80 -9.81 11.60
N VAL A 205 -12.95 -9.02 12.65
CA VAL A 205 -13.09 -9.47 14.04
C VAL A 205 -14.29 -8.83 14.73
N LYS A 206 -14.76 -9.44 15.82
CA LYS A 206 -15.82 -8.85 16.64
C LYS A 206 -15.27 -7.64 17.41
N PRO A 207 -15.96 -6.49 17.46
CA PRO A 207 -15.53 -5.35 18.28
C PRO A 207 -15.24 -5.78 19.72
N GLY A 208 -14.11 -5.33 20.27
CA GLY A 208 -13.64 -5.71 21.60
C GLY A 208 -12.73 -6.95 21.65
N THR A 209 -12.54 -7.64 20.51
CA THR A 209 -11.53 -8.72 20.36
C THR A 209 -10.33 -8.30 19.52
N ASP A 210 -10.33 -7.07 19.02
CA ASP A 210 -9.38 -6.52 18.04
C ASP A 210 -7.94 -6.45 18.56
N GLU A 211 -7.72 -6.10 19.82
CA GLU A 211 -6.36 -6.03 20.40
C GLU A 211 -5.67 -7.40 20.47
N GLU A 212 -6.42 -8.45 20.82
CA GLU A 212 -5.88 -9.81 20.89
C GLU A 212 -5.46 -10.30 19.50
N TRP A 213 -6.31 -10.07 18.50
CA TRP A 213 -6.02 -10.44 17.12
C TRP A 213 -4.88 -9.60 16.52
N PHE A 214 -4.81 -8.32 16.85
CA PHE A 214 -3.72 -7.44 16.43
C PHE A 214 -2.36 -7.97 16.89
N GLU A 215 -2.22 -8.29 18.18
CA GLU A 215 -0.96 -8.82 18.72
C GLU A 215 -0.60 -10.17 18.09
N ARG A 216 -1.59 -11.06 17.91
CA ARG A 216 -1.39 -12.35 17.23
C ARG A 216 -0.91 -12.19 15.79
N TRP A 217 -1.48 -11.26 15.04
CA TRP A 217 -1.05 -11.00 13.66
C TRP A 217 0.32 -10.35 13.62
N LYS A 218 0.59 -9.35 14.46
CA LYS A 218 1.89 -8.69 14.54
C LYS A 218 3.03 -9.69 14.74
N GLU A 219 2.89 -10.62 15.70
CA GLU A 219 3.87 -11.67 15.94
C GLU A 219 3.95 -12.67 14.77
N ALA A 220 2.82 -13.14 14.27
CA ALA A 220 2.77 -14.11 13.17
C ALA A 220 3.45 -13.58 11.89
N ARG A 221 3.27 -12.29 11.58
CA ARG A 221 3.89 -11.66 10.42
C ARG A 221 5.40 -11.51 10.59
N MET A 222 5.89 -11.10 11.77
CA MET A 222 7.33 -11.07 12.06
C MET A 222 7.98 -12.46 11.91
N GLU A 223 7.35 -13.50 12.46
CA GLU A 223 7.89 -14.87 12.33
C GLU A 223 7.82 -15.38 10.88
N TRP A 224 6.82 -14.98 10.09
CA TRP A 224 6.80 -15.28 8.66
C TRP A 224 8.00 -14.65 7.93
N GLN A 225 8.33 -13.39 8.23
CA GLN A 225 9.49 -12.69 7.66
C GLN A 225 10.82 -13.38 8.01
N VAL A 226 11.00 -13.77 9.27
CA VAL A 226 12.15 -14.56 9.71
C VAL A 226 12.18 -15.92 9.00
N GLY A 227 11.03 -16.57 8.84
CA GLY A 227 10.87 -17.84 8.13
C GLY A 227 11.20 -17.80 6.64
N LEU A 228 11.20 -16.62 6.01
CA LEU A 228 11.72 -16.43 4.65
C LEU A 228 13.26 -16.48 4.59
N GLY A 229 13.95 -16.45 5.73
CA GLY A 229 15.40 -16.36 5.84
C GLY A 229 15.91 -14.93 6.00
N ILE A 230 15.03 -13.95 6.26
CA ILE A 230 15.44 -12.59 6.61
C ILE A 230 16.07 -12.63 8.01
N ARG A 231 17.23 -11.99 8.16
CA ARG A 231 17.96 -12.01 9.44
C ARG A 231 17.21 -11.18 10.49
N ARG A 232 16.98 -11.76 11.65
CA ARG A 232 16.21 -11.12 12.75
C ARG A 232 16.87 -9.84 13.27
N ASP A 233 18.19 -9.74 13.24
CA ASP A 233 18.93 -8.53 13.64
C ASP A 233 18.74 -7.36 12.67
N ARG A 234 18.16 -7.60 11.49
CA ARG A 234 17.83 -6.60 10.48
C ARG A 234 16.34 -6.29 10.41
N LEU A 235 15.55 -6.83 11.34
CA LEU A 235 14.12 -6.60 11.46
C LEU A 235 13.82 -5.92 12.79
N ARG A 236 12.88 -4.99 12.79
CA ARG A 236 12.34 -4.40 14.02
C ARG A 236 10.88 -4.03 13.85
N PHE A 237 10.20 -3.87 14.97
CA PHE A 237 8.92 -3.20 15.03
C PHE A 237 9.13 -1.69 15.22
N HIS A 238 8.38 -0.90 14.46
CA HIS A 238 8.23 0.54 14.66
C HIS A 238 6.76 0.82 14.95
N GLU A 239 6.46 1.36 16.14
CA GLU A 239 5.10 1.77 16.51
C GLU A 239 4.87 3.19 16.01
N HIS A 240 3.74 3.41 15.33
CA HIS A 240 3.38 4.76 14.87
C HIS A 240 3.09 5.67 16.05
N GLY A 241 3.77 6.81 16.10
CA GLY A 241 3.49 7.86 17.09
C GLY A 241 2.17 8.60 16.82
N PRO A 242 1.74 9.51 17.72
CA PRO A 242 0.51 10.30 17.56
C PRO A 242 0.44 11.11 16.25
N ASP A 243 1.58 11.55 15.73
CA ASP A 243 1.67 12.35 14.49
C ASP A 243 1.84 11.47 13.23
N GLU A 244 2.03 10.16 13.39
CA GLU A 244 2.21 9.19 12.30
C GLU A 244 0.96 8.34 12.06
N LEU A 245 0.11 8.20 13.09
CA LEU A 245 -1.10 7.38 13.05
C LEU A 245 -2.09 7.94 12.02
N ALA A 246 -2.48 7.10 11.06
CA ALA A 246 -3.57 7.44 10.15
C ALA A 246 -4.87 7.71 10.94
N HIS A 247 -5.67 8.67 10.48
CA HIS A 247 -6.89 9.12 11.18
C HIS A 247 -7.92 8.01 11.48
N TYR A 248 -7.83 6.86 10.80
CA TYR A 248 -8.69 5.70 10.97
C TYR A 248 -8.04 4.55 11.77
N ALA A 249 -6.74 4.62 12.07
CA ALA A 249 -6.05 3.54 12.77
C ALA A 249 -6.13 3.77 14.28
N LYS A 250 -6.59 2.76 15.03
CA LYS A 250 -6.50 2.74 16.49
C LYS A 250 -5.08 2.43 16.95
N LYS A 251 -4.39 1.56 16.21
CA LYS A 251 -3.02 1.11 16.49
C LYS A 251 -2.36 0.69 15.18
N ALA A 252 -1.10 1.06 14.99
CA ALA A 252 -0.34 0.76 13.78
C ALA A 252 1.12 0.43 14.12
N PHE A 253 1.61 -0.66 13.52
CA PHE A 253 2.98 -1.12 13.65
C PHE A 253 3.55 -1.47 12.29
N ASP A 254 4.74 -0.99 12.01
CA ASP A 254 5.51 -1.39 10.84
C ASP A 254 6.54 -2.45 11.22
N ILE A 255 6.67 -3.45 10.37
CA ILE A 255 7.87 -4.26 10.29
C ILE A 255 8.84 -3.51 9.37
N GLU A 256 9.93 -3.02 9.97
CA GLU A 256 10.99 -2.34 9.23
C GLU A 256 12.18 -3.26 8.98
N TYR A 257 12.82 -3.08 7.83
CA TYR A 257 14.09 -3.70 7.49
C TYR A 257 15.22 -2.66 7.45
N GLU A 258 16.40 -3.03 7.94
CA GLU A 258 17.59 -2.19 7.84
C GLU A 258 18.21 -2.27 6.44
N PHE A 259 17.68 -1.47 5.52
CA PHE A 259 18.23 -1.30 4.18
C PHE A 259 19.58 -0.57 4.23
N PRO A 260 20.39 -0.63 3.16
CA PRO A 260 21.62 0.16 3.10
C PRO A 260 21.39 1.68 3.26
N PHE A 261 20.19 2.18 2.95
CA PHE A 261 19.79 3.58 3.17
C PHE A 261 19.04 3.83 4.50
N GLY A 262 19.07 2.87 5.43
CA GLY A 262 18.49 2.98 6.77
C GLY A 262 17.25 2.10 6.98
N TRP A 263 16.67 2.23 8.18
CA TRP A 263 15.43 1.55 8.54
C TRP A 263 14.26 2.10 7.73
N LYS A 264 13.54 1.17 7.09
CA LYS A 264 12.30 1.49 6.38
C LYS A 264 11.29 0.35 6.48
N GLU A 265 10.03 0.75 6.51
CA GLU A 265 8.86 -0.13 6.40
C GLU A 265 8.92 -1.00 5.13
N PHE A 266 8.49 -2.25 5.27
CA PHE A 266 8.11 -3.08 4.13
C PHE A 266 6.86 -3.95 4.37
N GLU A 267 6.29 -3.93 5.58
CA GLU A 267 4.98 -4.50 5.92
C GLU A 267 4.36 -3.74 7.09
N GLY A 268 3.14 -3.24 6.93
CA GLY A 268 2.36 -2.59 8.00
C GLY A 268 1.26 -3.50 8.56
N ILE A 269 1.05 -3.45 9.87
CA ILE A 269 -0.04 -4.11 10.60
C ILE A 269 -0.86 -3.04 11.31
N HIS A 270 -2.13 -2.92 10.93
CA HIS A 270 -3.01 -1.84 11.38
C HIS A 270 -4.30 -2.42 11.98
N ASN A 271 -4.74 -1.86 13.11
CA ASN A 271 -6.09 -2.01 13.63
C ASN A 271 -6.88 -0.78 13.21
N ARG A 272 -7.86 -0.95 12.32
CA ARG A 272 -8.62 0.12 11.66
C ARG A 272 -10.04 0.26 12.18
N THR A 273 -10.35 -0.46 13.26
CA THR A 273 -11.70 -0.57 13.82
C THR A 273 -12.74 -0.88 12.74
N ASP A 274 -13.93 -0.31 12.81
CA ASP A 274 -14.99 -0.43 11.83
C ASP A 274 -14.92 0.61 10.69
N PHE A 275 -13.88 1.45 10.62
CA PHE A 275 -13.85 2.63 9.75
C PHE A 275 -14.21 2.30 8.29
N ASP A 276 -13.53 1.31 7.71
CA ASP A 276 -13.67 1.00 6.29
C ASP A 276 -15.08 0.53 5.92
N LEU A 277 -15.63 -0.41 6.68
CA LEU A 277 -16.97 -0.94 6.41
C LEU A 277 -18.06 0.08 6.73
N SER A 278 -17.89 0.88 7.80
CA SER A 278 -18.82 1.96 8.16
C SER A 278 -18.90 3.03 7.07
N ARG A 279 -17.75 3.43 6.50
CA ARG A 279 -17.69 4.41 5.40
C ARG A 279 -18.33 3.90 4.12
N HIS A 280 -18.07 2.65 3.73
CA HIS A 280 -18.72 2.05 2.56
C HIS A 280 -20.23 1.89 2.76
N GLN A 281 -20.68 1.53 3.95
CA GLN A 281 -22.10 1.46 4.28
C GLN A 281 -22.78 2.83 4.13
N GLU A 282 -22.16 3.89 4.64
CA GLU A 282 -22.66 5.27 4.53
C GLU A 282 -22.80 5.71 3.07
N TYR A 283 -21.75 5.56 2.25
CA TYR A 283 -21.71 6.09 0.88
C TYR A 283 -22.50 5.25 -0.12
N SER A 284 -22.62 3.94 0.11
CA SER A 284 -23.36 3.03 -0.76
C SER A 284 -24.85 2.91 -0.42
N GLY A 285 -25.22 3.22 0.83
CA GLY A 285 -26.55 2.94 1.37
C GLY A 285 -26.87 1.43 1.50
N LYS A 286 -25.87 0.56 1.37
CA LYS A 286 -25.97 -0.89 1.57
C LYS A 286 -25.46 -1.24 2.95
N ARG A 287 -26.10 -2.19 3.61
CA ARG A 287 -25.63 -2.67 4.92
C ARG A 287 -24.35 -3.49 4.74
N CYS A 288 -23.38 -3.26 5.61
CA CYS A 288 -22.12 -4.01 5.70
C CYS A 288 -21.97 -4.70 7.08
N GLU A 289 -23.08 -4.88 7.78
CA GLU A 289 -23.14 -5.53 9.10
C GLU A 289 -23.05 -7.05 8.99
N TYR A 290 -22.30 -7.67 9.89
CA TYR A 290 -22.34 -9.11 10.12
C TYR A 290 -23.46 -9.45 11.11
N ILE A 291 -24.16 -10.56 10.86
CA ILE A 291 -25.22 -11.09 11.72
C ILE A 291 -24.73 -12.40 12.30
N GLU A 292 -24.69 -12.52 13.62
CA GLU A 292 -24.28 -13.77 14.25
C GLU A 292 -25.23 -14.93 13.88
N PRO A 293 -24.70 -16.16 13.69
CA PRO A 293 -25.51 -17.33 13.39
C PRO A 293 -26.62 -17.55 14.43
N GLY A 294 -27.83 -17.86 13.97
CA GLY A 294 -28.99 -18.04 14.84
C GLY A 294 -29.80 -16.76 15.12
N GLY A 295 -29.49 -15.65 14.43
CA GLY A 295 -30.21 -14.38 14.60
C GLY A 295 -29.74 -13.58 15.81
N GLY A 296 -28.46 -13.73 16.15
CA GLY A 296 -27.83 -13.03 17.27
C GLY A 296 -27.55 -11.56 17.00
N GLU A 297 -26.49 -11.06 17.60
CA GLU A 297 -26.10 -9.65 17.50
C GLU A 297 -25.78 -9.25 16.05
N ARG A 298 -26.08 -7.99 15.72
CA ARG A 298 -25.66 -7.35 14.47
C ARG A 298 -24.64 -6.28 14.78
N TYR A 299 -23.52 -6.31 14.07
CA TYR A 299 -22.46 -5.32 14.25
C TYR A 299 -21.65 -5.18 12.96
N ILE A 300 -20.94 -4.06 12.84
CA ILE A 300 -19.91 -3.88 11.80
C ILE A 300 -18.61 -4.47 12.37
N PRO A 301 -18.01 -5.49 11.74
CA PRO A 301 -16.75 -6.05 12.20
C PRO A 301 -15.64 -5.00 12.22
N TYR A 302 -14.74 -5.14 13.17
CA TYR A 302 -13.47 -4.42 13.14
C TYR A 302 -12.50 -5.11 12.17
N VAL A 303 -11.53 -4.37 11.65
CA VAL A 303 -10.49 -4.85 10.73
C VAL A 303 -9.10 -4.66 11.33
#